data_AF-A0AAW0BLE6-F1
#
_entry.id   AF-A0AAW0BLE6-F1
#
_cell.length_a   1.000
_cell.length_b   1.000
_cell.length_c   1.000
_cell.angle_alpha   90.00
_cell.angle_beta   90.00
_cell.angle_gamma   90.00
#
_symmetry.space_group_name_H-M   'P 1'
#
loop_
_entity.id
_entity.type
_entity.pdbx_description
1 polymer ?
#
loop_
_entity_poly.entity_id
_entity_poly.type
_entity_poly.pdbx_seq_one_letter_code
_entity_poly.pdbx_strand_id
1 'polypeptide(L)'
;MSRIAQVDEDDTYLLIANLHLRDVEEANTGRKGKARDNAPLNDEELAFQLQAEILRDYLVELGDRRLALSIGDALDSDQDVLQSIRLAEQGVEDDHRYAAALSFGQPLPERSQAQLFLEGSREQLDKAKTLPPTHEEHLFFEDGDDADYYEASEVAGSSTQASGSTYPISKASM
;
A
#
# COMPACT_ATOMS: atom_id res chain seq x y z
N MET A 1 3.38 -17.88 14.44
CA MET A 1 3.68 -16.45 14.66
C MET A 1 2.70 -15.63 13.85
N SER A 2 2.22 -14.49 14.38
CA SER A 2 1.29 -13.61 13.66
C SER A 2 2.03 -12.84 12.55
N ARG A 3 1.41 -12.57 11.39
CA ARG A 3 2.03 -11.83 10.27
C ARG A 3 2.49 -10.43 10.66
N ILE A 4 1.72 -9.75 11.51
CA ILE A 4 2.11 -8.43 12.06
C ILE A 4 3.44 -8.52 12.81
N ALA A 5 3.65 -9.60 13.57
CA ALA A 5 4.91 -9.83 14.26
C ALA A 5 6.08 -10.13 13.31
N GLN A 6 5.81 -10.58 12.08
CA GLN A 6 6.86 -10.80 11.06
C GLN A 6 7.30 -9.51 10.38
N VAL A 7 6.40 -8.54 10.17
CA VAL A 7 6.75 -7.22 9.63
C VAL A 7 7.62 -6.45 10.61
N ASP A 8 7.28 -6.47 11.91
CA ASP A 8 8.09 -5.86 12.96
C ASP A 8 9.49 -6.51 13.07
N GLU A 9 9.57 -7.82 12.84
CA GLU A 9 10.83 -8.56 12.79
C GLU A 9 11.69 -8.13 11.60
N ASP A 10 11.09 -8.00 10.41
CA ASP A 10 11.78 -7.59 9.18
C ASP A 10 12.31 -6.15 9.27
N ASP A 11 11.56 -5.23 9.87
CA ASP A 11 12.02 -3.86 10.14
C ASP A 11 13.18 -3.85 11.15
N THR A 12 13.17 -4.76 12.13
CA THR A 12 14.27 -4.94 13.08
C THR A 12 15.53 -5.46 12.37
N TYR A 13 15.40 -6.48 11.51
CA TYR A 13 16.53 -7.01 10.74
C TYR A 13 17.09 -5.98 9.76
N LEU A 14 16.23 -5.19 9.13
CA LEU A 14 16.62 -4.11 8.23
C LEU A 14 17.44 -3.06 8.99
N LEU A 15 17.00 -2.65 10.18
CA LEU A 15 17.75 -1.73 11.02
C LEU A 15 19.13 -2.29 11.38
N ILE A 16 19.20 -3.54 11.82
CA ILE A 16 20.46 -4.21 12.19
C ILE A 16 21.42 -4.25 11.00
N ALA A 17 20.96 -4.66 9.82
CA ALA A 17 21.80 -4.74 8.63
C ALA A 17 22.34 -3.37 8.20
N ASN A 18 21.51 -2.32 8.27
CA ASN A 18 21.95 -0.95 7.96
C ASN A 18 22.97 -0.41 8.97
N LEU A 19 22.80 -0.71 10.26
CA LEU A 19 23.79 -0.34 11.28
C LEU A 19 25.14 -1.00 11.02
N HIS A 20 25.15 -2.31 10.73
CA HIS A 20 26.39 -3.01 10.39
C HIS A 20 27.06 -2.46 9.12
N LEU A 21 26.27 -2.12 8.10
CA LEU A 21 26.81 -1.56 6.86
C LEU A 21 27.46 -0.19 7.12
N ARG A 22 26.82 0.65 7.95
CA ARG A 22 27.39 1.91 8.40
C ARG A 22 28.68 1.72 9.19
N ASP A 23 28.73 0.74 10.10
CA ASP A 23 29.96 0.43 10.86
C ASP A 23 31.12 0.03 9.92
N VAL A 24 30.83 -0.74 8.87
CA VAL A 24 31.83 -1.12 7.86
C VAL A 24 32.30 0.10 7.05
N GLU A 25 31.41 1.03 6.72
CA GLU A 25 31.75 2.28 6.04
C GLU A 25 32.60 3.21 6.92
N GLU A 26 32.25 3.36 8.20
CA GLU A 26 33.02 4.12 9.18
C GLU A 26 34.41 3.51 9.39
N ALA A 27 34.52 2.19 9.46
CA ALA A 27 35.79 1.48 9.55
C ALA A 27 36.67 1.69 8.31
N ASN A 28 36.08 1.75 7.11
CA ASN A 28 36.80 1.94 5.84
C ASN A 28 37.24 3.40 5.61
N THR A 29 36.39 4.38 5.95
CA THR A 29 36.71 5.81 5.80
C THR A 29 37.88 6.25 6.66
N GLY A 30 38.03 5.70 7.87
CA GLY A 30 39.18 5.95 8.75
C GLY A 30 40.52 5.43 8.22
N ARG A 31 40.53 4.56 7.19
CA ARG A 31 41.72 3.86 6.67
C ARG A 31 42.23 4.39 5.33
N LYS A 32 41.36 5.04 4.54
CA LYS A 32 41.63 5.52 3.17
C LYS A 32 42.84 6.49 3.04
N GLY A 33 43.40 6.99 4.15
CA GLY A 33 44.59 7.83 4.16
C GLY A 33 45.92 7.14 4.50
N LYS A 34 45.94 5.82 4.76
CA LYS A 34 47.16 5.12 5.23
C LYS A 34 47.76 4.13 4.23
N ALA A 35 47.03 3.74 3.20
CA ALA A 35 47.48 2.79 2.19
C ALA A 35 47.87 3.49 0.87
N ARG A 36 48.80 2.89 0.12
CA ARG A 36 49.16 3.32 -1.24
C ARG A 36 48.16 2.73 -2.23
N ASP A 37 47.68 3.53 -3.19
CA ASP A 37 46.66 3.13 -4.19
C ASP A 37 47.00 1.88 -5.03
N ASN A 38 48.27 1.45 -5.08
CA ASN A 38 48.72 0.27 -5.84
C ASN A 38 49.06 -0.95 -4.97
N ALA A 39 48.75 -0.91 -3.67
CA ALA A 39 48.92 -2.07 -2.80
C ALA A 39 47.74 -3.05 -2.99
N PRO A 40 48.00 -4.38 -3.04
CA PRO A 40 46.92 -5.35 -3.00
C PRO A 40 46.12 -5.19 -1.69
N LEU A 41 44.83 -5.48 -1.75
CA LEU A 41 43.96 -5.44 -0.58
C LEU A 41 44.53 -6.31 0.54
N ASN A 42 44.56 -5.77 1.75
CA ASN A 42 44.83 -6.57 2.94
C ASN A 42 43.65 -7.52 3.21
N ASP A 43 43.90 -8.66 3.84
CA ASP A 43 42.88 -9.66 4.20
C ASP A 43 41.71 -9.03 4.96
N GLU A 44 42.01 -8.04 5.82
CA GLU A 44 41.01 -7.29 6.58
C GLU A 44 40.13 -6.40 5.68
N GLU A 45 40.70 -5.76 4.67
CA GLU A 45 39.96 -4.93 3.72
C GLU A 45 39.07 -5.80 2.83
N LEU A 46 39.56 -6.98 2.44
CA LEU A 46 38.78 -7.97 1.71
C LEU A 46 37.62 -8.49 2.58
N ALA A 47 37.87 -8.76 3.86
CA ALA A 47 36.82 -9.18 4.79
C ALA A 47 35.72 -8.12 4.93
N PHE A 48 36.06 -6.83 5.04
CA PHE A 48 35.07 -5.75 5.07
C PHE A 48 34.29 -5.61 3.76
N GLN A 49 34.95 -5.79 2.62
CA GLN A 49 34.26 -5.77 1.32
C GLN A 49 33.24 -6.90 1.21
N LEU A 50 33.63 -8.13 1.56
CA LEU A 50 32.74 -9.29 1.55
C LEU A 50 31.59 -9.12 2.55
N GLN A 51 31.87 -8.60 3.75
CA GLN A 51 30.82 -8.33 4.74
C GLN A 51 29.82 -7.29 4.22
N ALA A 52 30.29 -6.22 3.58
CA ALA A 52 29.42 -5.21 3.00
C ALA A 52 28.59 -5.77 1.83
N GLU A 53 29.16 -6.66 1.02
CA GLU A 53 28.43 -7.36 -0.05
C GLU A 53 27.30 -8.23 0.52
N ILE A 54 27.62 -9.10 1.49
CA ILE A 54 26.64 -9.97 2.15
C ILE A 54 25.51 -9.15 2.78
N LEU A 55 25.82 -8.04 3.45
CA LEU A 55 24.82 -7.18 4.07
C LEU A 55 23.91 -6.51 3.04
N ARG A 56 24.44 -6.11 1.88
CA ARG A 56 23.63 -5.53 0.80
C ARG A 56 22.70 -6.57 0.19
N ASP A 57 23.20 -7.78 -0.06
CA ASP A 57 22.37 -8.87 -0.57
C ASP A 57 21.25 -9.23 0.40
N TYR A 58 21.58 -9.27 1.70
CA TYR A 58 20.60 -9.51 2.75
C TYR A 58 19.52 -8.42 2.82
N LEU A 59 19.88 -7.14 2.61
CA LEU A 59 18.90 -6.05 2.54
C LEU A 59 17.95 -6.20 1.34
N VAL A 60 18.45 -6.67 0.20
CA VAL A 60 17.61 -6.96 -0.99
C VAL A 60 16.62 -8.08 -0.65
N GLU A 61 17.08 -9.16 -0.04
CA GLU A 61 16.24 -10.29 0.35
C GLU A 61 15.11 -9.87 1.32
N LEU A 62 15.43 -9.04 2.33
CA LEU A 62 14.43 -8.48 3.24
C LEU A 62 13.40 -7.61 2.51
N GLY A 63 13.85 -6.82 1.53
CA GLY A 63 12.98 -6.01 0.68
C GLY A 63 12.00 -6.85 -0.13
N ASP A 64 12.50 -7.91 -0.78
CA ASP A 64 11.69 -8.84 -1.58
C ASP A 64 10.67 -9.58 -0.71
N ARG A 65 11.09 -10.03 0.48
CA ARG A 65 10.20 -10.67 1.44
C ARG A 65 9.08 -9.74 1.89
N ARG A 66 9.40 -8.49 2.25
CA ARG A 66 8.40 -7.48 2.64
C ARG A 66 7.41 -7.22 1.52
N LEU A 67 7.89 -7.10 0.28
CA LEU A 67 7.04 -6.92 -0.89
C LEU A 67 6.09 -8.12 -1.06
N ALA A 68 6.61 -9.35 -1.01
CA ALA A 68 5.81 -10.56 -1.14
C ALA A 68 4.71 -10.65 -0.06
N LEU A 69 5.04 -10.31 1.19
CA LEU A 69 4.05 -10.25 2.28
C LEU A 69 2.98 -9.19 2.00
N SER A 70 3.37 -8.00 1.55
CA SER A 70 2.42 -6.93 1.23
C SER A 70 1.46 -7.30 0.09
N ILE A 71 1.95 -8.03 -0.93
CA ILE A 71 1.10 -8.54 -2.01
C ILE A 71 0.13 -9.59 -1.45
N GLY A 72 0.60 -10.48 -0.58
CA GLY A 72 -0.25 -11.46 0.09
C GLY A 72 -1.36 -10.80 0.91
N ASP A 73 -1.01 -9.75 1.67
CA ASP A 73 -1.98 -9.02 2.49
C ASP A 73 -3.00 -8.25 1.63
N ALA A 74 -2.58 -7.66 0.51
CA ALA A 74 -3.49 -7.02 -0.43
C ALA A 74 -4.45 -8.02 -1.11
N LEU A 75 -3.95 -9.22 -1.45
CA LEU A 75 -4.80 -10.28 -2.00
C LEU A 75 -5.80 -10.79 -0.96
N ASP A 76 -5.38 -10.96 0.29
CA ASP A 76 -6.24 -11.40 1.38
C ASP A 76 -7.29 -10.32 1.72
N SER A 77 -6.94 -9.03 1.70
CA SER A 77 -7.88 -7.93 1.93
C SER A 77 -8.90 -7.78 0.81
N ASP A 78 -8.45 -7.94 -0.44
CA ASP A 78 -9.26 -7.69 -1.61
C ASP A 78 -10.03 -8.93 -2.07
N GLN A 79 -9.87 -10.05 -1.36
CA GLN A 79 -10.44 -11.35 -1.72
C GLN A 79 -11.94 -11.27 -2.00
N ASP A 80 -12.72 -10.59 -1.15
CA ASP A 80 -14.17 -10.47 -1.34
C ASP A 80 -14.53 -9.68 -2.61
N VAL A 81 -13.76 -8.62 -2.90
CA VAL A 81 -13.93 -7.83 -4.12
C VAL A 81 -13.58 -8.67 -5.34
N LEU A 82 -12.47 -9.41 -5.30
CA LEU A 82 -12.05 -10.30 -6.38
C LEU A 82 -13.08 -11.41 -6.63
N GLN A 83 -13.68 -11.98 -5.58
CA GLN A 83 -14.78 -12.94 -5.73
C GLN A 83 -16.02 -12.31 -6.37
N SER A 84 -16.37 -11.08 -5.98
CA SER A 84 -17.51 -10.37 -6.57
C SER A 84 -17.32 -10.10 -8.07
N ILE A 85 -16.11 -9.68 -8.47
CA ILE A 85 -15.76 -9.45 -9.88
C ILE A 85 -15.83 -10.75 -10.65
N ARG A 86 -15.26 -11.83 -10.10
CA ARG A 86 -15.30 -13.16 -10.72
C ARG A 86 -16.73 -13.64 -10.96
N LEU A 87 -17.62 -13.46 -10.00
CA LEU A 87 -19.04 -13.81 -10.14
C LEU A 87 -19.73 -12.98 -11.22
N ALA A 88 -19.43 -11.68 -11.29
CA ALA A 88 -19.97 -10.79 -12.32
C ALA A 88 -19.50 -11.21 -13.72
N GLU A 89 -18.21 -11.48 -13.90
CA GLU A 89 -17.64 -11.95 -15.18
C GLU A 89 -18.25 -13.29 -15.62
N GLN A 90 -18.41 -14.22 -14.67
CA GLN A 90 -19.07 -15.49 -14.97
C GLN A 90 -20.50 -15.30 -15.44
N GLY A 91 -21.26 -14.39 -14.80
CA GLY A 91 -22.61 -14.04 -15.23
C GLY A 91 -22.65 -13.48 -16.66
N VAL A 92 -21.71 -12.60 -17.02
CA VAL A 92 -21.59 -12.06 -18.38
C VAL A 92 -21.32 -13.16 -19.41
N GLU A 93 -20.43 -14.10 -19.09
CA GLU A 93 -20.12 -15.23 -19.98
C GLU A 93 -21.30 -16.19 -20.13
N ASP A 94 -22.05 -16.42 -19.05
CA ASP A 94 -23.27 -17.23 -19.08
C ASP A 94 -24.37 -16.57 -19.91
N ASP A 95 -24.56 -15.25 -19.78
CA ASP A 95 -25.51 -14.47 -20.57
C ASP A 95 -25.16 -14.51 -22.06
N HIS A 96 -23.87 -14.39 -22.40
CA HIS A 96 -23.40 -14.53 -23.77
C HIS A 96 -23.72 -15.92 -24.34
N ARG A 97 -23.46 -17.00 -23.58
CA ARG A 97 -23.80 -18.37 -23.99
C ARG A 97 -25.31 -18.57 -24.16
N TYR A 98 -26.11 -18.00 -23.28
CA TYR A 98 -27.56 -18.05 -23.36
C TYR A 98 -28.07 -17.35 -24.63
N ALA A 99 -27.59 -16.13 -24.90
CA ALA A 99 -27.95 -15.37 -26.09
C ALA A 99 -27.54 -16.09 -27.38
N ALA A 100 -26.34 -16.70 -27.40
CA ALA A 100 -25.88 -17.51 -28.52
C ALA A 100 -26.82 -18.72 -28.76
N ALA A 101 -27.13 -19.50 -27.72
CA ALA A 101 -28.04 -20.64 -27.82
C ALA A 101 -29.42 -20.23 -28.37
N LEU A 102 -29.97 -19.12 -27.86
CA LEU A 102 -31.23 -18.56 -28.33
C LEU A 102 -31.17 -18.19 -29.83
N SER A 103 -30.07 -17.58 -30.27
CA SER A 103 -29.90 -17.16 -31.67
C SER A 103 -29.84 -18.32 -32.66
N PHE A 104 -29.30 -19.48 -32.22
CA PHE A 104 -29.18 -20.68 -33.05
C PHE A 104 -30.38 -21.64 -32.90
N GLY A 105 -31.41 -21.27 -32.13
CA GLY A 105 -32.56 -22.14 -31.84
C GLY A 105 -32.18 -23.41 -31.08
N GLN A 106 -31.05 -23.38 -30.36
CA GLN A 106 -30.56 -24.46 -29.52
C GLN A 106 -31.32 -24.46 -28.18
N PRO A 107 -31.38 -25.59 -27.46
CA PRO A 107 -31.89 -25.61 -26.10
C PRO A 107 -31.10 -24.65 -25.22
N LEU A 108 -31.82 -23.88 -24.41
CA LEU A 108 -31.22 -22.89 -23.53
C LEU A 108 -30.44 -23.57 -22.40
N PRO A 109 -29.22 -23.11 -22.11
CA PRO A 109 -28.44 -23.66 -21.00
C PRO A 109 -29.12 -23.36 -19.66
N GLU A 110 -28.95 -24.26 -18.70
CA GLU A 110 -29.41 -24.03 -17.33
C GLU A 110 -28.70 -22.82 -16.71
N ARG A 111 -29.44 -22.07 -15.87
CA ARG A 111 -28.89 -20.90 -15.21
C ARG A 111 -27.79 -21.29 -14.24
N SER A 112 -26.68 -20.56 -14.29
CA SER A 112 -25.57 -20.82 -13.38
C SER A 112 -25.85 -20.22 -11.99
N GLN A 113 -25.10 -20.69 -10.99
CA GLN A 113 -25.13 -20.11 -9.65
C GLN A 113 -24.72 -18.62 -9.64
N ALA A 114 -23.85 -18.20 -10.57
CA ALA A 114 -23.45 -16.80 -10.70
C ALA A 114 -24.63 -15.92 -11.17
N GLN A 115 -25.40 -16.39 -12.16
CA GLN A 115 -26.62 -15.69 -12.61
C GLN A 115 -27.65 -15.59 -11.48
N LEU A 116 -27.88 -16.68 -10.75
CA LEU A 116 -28.82 -16.68 -9.61
C LEU A 116 -28.39 -15.71 -8.50
N PHE A 117 -27.09 -15.67 -8.20
CA PHE A 117 -26.54 -14.77 -7.19
C PHE A 117 -26.70 -13.30 -7.61
N LEU A 118 -26.38 -12.96 -8.87
CA LEU A 118 -26.50 -11.60 -9.41
C LEU A 118 -27.96 -11.13 -9.46
N GLU A 119 -28.89 -11.99 -9.87
CA GLU A 119 -30.33 -11.70 -9.87
C GLU A 119 -30.83 -11.42 -8.44
N GLY A 120 -30.43 -12.24 -7.47
CA GLY A 120 -30.78 -12.05 -6.05
C GLY A 120 -30.23 -10.76 -5.43
N SER A 121 -28.99 -10.38 -5.76
CA SER A 121 -28.40 -9.10 -5.32
C SER A 121 -29.11 -7.89 -5.95
N ARG A 122 -29.51 -7.99 -7.23
CA ARG A 122 -30.22 -6.92 -7.94
C ARG A 122 -31.60 -6.66 -7.36
N GLU A 123 -32.33 -7.71 -6.99
CA GLU A 123 -33.64 -7.57 -6.33
C GLU A 123 -33.57 -6.86 -4.97
N GLN A 124 -32.48 -7.02 -4.22
CA GLN A 124 -32.26 -6.33 -2.94
C GLN A 124 -31.96 -4.84 -3.13
N LEU A 125 -31.15 -4.50 -4.14
CA LEU A 125 -30.87 -3.11 -4.55
C LEU A 125 -32.13 -2.38 -5.01
N ASP A 126 -32.99 -3.04 -5.78
CA ASP A 126 -34.25 -2.46 -6.23
C ASP A 126 -35.23 -2.24 -5.06
N LYS A 127 -35.29 -3.17 -4.09
CA LYS A 127 -36.06 -2.98 -2.84
C LYS A 127 -35.57 -1.78 -2.02
N ALA A 128 -34.25 -1.61 -1.89
CA ALA A 128 -33.66 -0.49 -1.17
C ALA A 128 -33.97 0.87 -1.82
N LYS A 129 -34.13 0.93 -3.14
CA LYS A 129 -34.56 2.13 -3.87
C LYS A 129 -36.05 2.43 -3.76
N THR A 130 -36.88 1.41 -3.51
CA THR A 130 -38.34 1.57 -3.40
C THR A 130 -38.84 1.95 -2.00
N LEU A 131 -37.98 1.94 -0.97
CA LEU A 131 -38.31 2.51 0.32
C LEU A 131 -38.30 4.05 0.21
N PRO A 132 -39.38 4.74 0.60
CA PRO A 132 -39.36 6.20 0.63
C PRO A 132 -38.23 6.66 1.57
N PRO A 133 -37.60 7.82 1.32
CA PRO A 133 -36.68 8.39 2.31
C PRO A 133 -37.48 8.53 3.60
N THR A 134 -37.10 7.78 4.63
CA THR A 134 -37.59 8.02 5.99
C THR A 134 -37.22 9.45 6.31
N HIS A 135 -38.22 10.33 6.28
CA HIS A 135 -38.14 11.63 6.93
C HIS A 135 -37.74 11.34 8.37
N GLU A 136 -36.51 11.66 8.75
CA GLU A 136 -36.15 11.82 10.15
C GLU A 136 -36.96 13.02 10.65
N GLU A 137 -38.13 12.72 11.22
CA GLU A 137 -38.88 13.65 12.03
C GLU A 137 -38.03 14.01 13.26
N HIS A 138 -37.61 15.27 13.29
CA HIS A 138 -37.41 16.10 14.47
C HIS A 138 -37.48 15.36 15.82
N LEU A 139 -36.33 14.85 16.27
CA LEU A 139 -36.11 14.65 17.70
C LEU A 139 -35.69 16.00 18.29
N PHE A 140 -36.71 16.67 18.82
CA PHE A 140 -36.63 17.66 19.91
C PHE A 140 -35.39 17.43 20.78
N PHE A 141 -34.42 18.34 20.71
CA PHE A 141 -33.47 18.52 21.80
C PHE A 141 -34.13 19.53 22.73
N GLU A 142 -34.64 19.02 23.86
CA GLU A 142 -35.13 19.84 24.96
C GLU A 142 -34.02 20.79 25.44
N ASP A 143 -34.41 22.05 25.67
CA ASP A 143 -33.59 23.05 26.34
C ASP A 143 -33.09 22.50 27.68
N GLY A 144 -31.77 22.35 27.80
CA GLY A 144 -31.09 21.96 29.03
C GLY A 144 -29.74 22.67 29.07
N ASP A 145 -29.75 23.83 29.71
CA ASP A 145 -28.57 24.55 30.19
C ASP A 145 -27.55 23.58 30.83
N ASP A 146 -26.28 23.70 30.45
CA ASP A 146 -25.16 23.84 31.40
C ASP A 146 -23.80 23.87 30.66
N ALA A 147 -23.21 25.06 30.66
CA ALA A 147 -21.80 25.40 30.85
C ALA A 147 -20.70 24.39 30.44
N ASP A 148 -19.82 24.76 29.50
CA ASP A 148 -18.55 25.42 29.88
C ASP A 148 -17.71 25.80 28.66
N TYR A 149 -17.23 27.04 28.73
CA TYR A 149 -16.50 27.81 27.72
C TYR A 149 -15.00 27.60 27.94
N TYR A 150 -14.26 27.10 26.93
CA TYR A 150 -12.80 27.31 26.89
C TYR A 150 -12.45 28.33 25.81
N GLU A 151 -11.92 29.43 26.34
CA GLU A 151 -11.60 30.71 25.73
C GLU A 151 -10.38 30.59 24.80
N ALA A 152 -10.55 31.01 23.54
CA ALA A 152 -9.43 31.34 22.67
C ALA A 152 -8.91 32.74 23.04
N SER A 153 -7.61 32.86 23.30
CA SER A 153 -6.92 34.15 23.20
C SER A 153 -5.76 34.03 22.21
N GLU A 154 -5.97 34.67 21.06
CA GLU A 154 -4.94 35.12 20.15
C GLU A 154 -4.11 36.25 20.79
N VAL A 155 -2.93 36.55 20.22
CA VAL A 155 -2.37 37.88 19.87
C VAL A 155 -0.86 37.67 19.63
N ALA A 156 -0.40 37.51 18.38
CA ALA A 156 -0.06 38.52 17.35
C ALA A 156 1.42 38.94 17.35
N GLY A 157 2.04 38.95 16.16
CA GLY A 157 3.35 39.56 15.91
C GLY A 157 3.88 39.30 14.50
N SER A 158 3.74 40.30 13.62
CA SER A 158 4.08 40.32 12.19
C SER A 158 5.60 40.30 11.88
N SER A 159 6.01 39.77 10.72
CA SER A 159 6.62 40.58 9.64
C SER A 159 6.93 39.79 8.36
N THR A 160 6.41 40.31 7.25
CA THR A 160 6.81 40.31 5.84
C THR A 160 8.27 39.92 5.51
N GLN A 161 8.51 39.06 4.51
CA GLN A 161 9.05 39.43 3.18
C GLN A 161 9.30 38.23 2.25
N ALA A 162 9.14 38.51 0.95
CA ALA A 162 9.20 37.64 -0.21
C ALA A 162 10.64 37.29 -0.66
N SER A 163 10.76 36.22 -1.46
CA SER A 163 11.50 36.15 -2.74
C SER A 163 12.19 34.79 -2.95
N GLY A 164 12.08 34.25 -4.17
CA GLY A 164 13.16 33.43 -4.74
C GLY A 164 12.87 31.96 -5.04
N SER A 165 11.88 31.70 -5.92
CA SER A 165 11.87 30.46 -6.73
C SER A 165 12.95 30.58 -7.82
N THR A 166 13.90 29.64 -7.88
CA THR A 166 14.78 29.49 -9.04
C THR A 166 15.21 28.03 -9.20
N TYR A 167 14.72 27.40 -10.26
CA TYR A 167 15.23 26.14 -10.80
C TYR A 167 16.45 26.40 -11.69
N PRO A 168 17.55 25.63 -11.60
CA PRO A 168 18.56 25.65 -12.64
C PRO A 168 18.23 24.67 -13.79
N ILE A 169 18.08 25.27 -14.96
CA ILE A 169 18.05 24.65 -16.29
C ILE A 169 19.44 24.10 -16.64
N SER A 170 19.41 22.99 -17.37
CA SER A 170 20.49 22.27 -18.04
C SER A 170 21.49 23.16 -18.81
N LYS A 171 22.76 22.77 -18.76
CA LYS A 171 23.74 23.08 -19.82
C LYS A 171 24.33 21.80 -20.38
N ALA A 172 24.01 21.55 -21.65
CA ALA A 172 24.84 20.76 -22.55
C ALA A 172 26.10 21.56 -22.91
N SER A 173 27.24 20.89 -23.05
CA SER A 173 28.33 21.37 -23.91
C SER A 173 29.04 20.17 -24.53
N MET A 174 29.22 20.33 -25.84
CA MET A 174 30.16 19.64 -26.72
C MET A 174 31.61 19.80 -26.24
#